data_AF-A0A1F3NT24-F1
#
_entry.id   AF-A0A1F3NT24-F1
#
_cell.length_a   1.000
_cell.length_b   1.000
_cell.length_c   1.000
_cell.angle_alpha   90.00
_cell.angle_beta   90.00
_cell.angle_gamma   90.00
#
_symmetry.space_group_name_H-M   'P 1'
#
loop_
_entity.id
_entity.type
_entity.pdbx_description
1 polymer ?
#
loop_
_entity_poly.entity_id
_entity_poly.type
_entity_poly.pdbx_seq_one_letter_code
_entity_poly.pdbx_strand_id
1 'polypeptide(L)'
;MGLSDGIVEGSSLLVDHGSPSRRFNLVIVSEGYQTSELGSFADAAQQFVDFLFSTPPFDKIQCAFNIYRIDVSSTESGADDPSACGGDGSVKATRFDASFCNGGIRRLLCVDSLAAIDVVESVVPEWHQVLVIVNSSVYGGSGGNVAVTSTGGSSWKQVAIHEIGHSVFGLADEYPYWAGCSIDTSRNNYTGLEPGYPNVTINTDRDSLKWKDLIDPATPVPTTINPDCSKCDTQANPYPSGTVGLYEGARYYHCGIYRPEYTCMMKDLTGFCSVCRRRISETMSIYLEKCYAPVFRPVPVWLALIVIIILAFIVVILCLISLFSEKIKCLKKRIIFIIRNCIAGNNDPCISL
;
A
#
# COMPACT_ATOMS: atom_id res chain seq x y z
N MET A 1 -1.64 -4.28 30.41
CA MET A 1 -2.35 -5.57 30.21
C MET A 1 -1.52 -6.41 29.23
N GLY A 2 -1.94 -7.57 28.73
CA GLY A 2 -1.02 -8.38 27.92
C GLY A 2 -1.58 -9.65 27.27
N LEU A 3 -0.67 -10.54 26.85
CA LEU A 3 -1.00 -11.70 25.99
C LEU A 3 -2.07 -12.66 26.55
N SER A 4 -2.34 -12.61 27.86
CA SER A 4 -3.39 -13.39 28.53
C SER A 4 -4.81 -12.84 28.33
N ASP A 5 -4.94 -11.60 27.86
CA ASP A 5 -6.20 -10.85 27.88
C ASP A 5 -6.97 -10.99 26.55
N GLY A 6 -6.81 -12.14 25.88
CA GLY A 6 -7.46 -12.43 24.61
C GLY A 6 -6.89 -13.65 23.89
N ILE A 7 -7.57 -14.11 22.85
CA ILE A 7 -7.15 -15.29 22.06
C ILE A 7 -7.34 -15.05 20.55
N VAL A 8 -6.62 -15.83 19.74
CA VAL A 8 -6.87 -15.89 18.30
C VAL A 8 -8.07 -16.81 18.07
N GLU A 9 -9.16 -16.26 17.55
CA GLU A 9 -10.43 -16.95 17.32
C GLU A 9 -10.49 -17.53 15.91
N GLY A 10 -9.83 -16.88 14.94
CA GLY A 10 -9.79 -17.35 13.56
C GLY A 10 -9.06 -16.41 12.61
N SER A 11 -9.05 -16.78 11.33
CA SER A 11 -8.56 -15.92 10.27
C SER A 11 -9.33 -16.16 8.97
N SER A 12 -9.29 -15.17 8.08
CA SER A 12 -9.89 -15.24 6.75
C SER A 12 -9.04 -14.49 5.73
N LEU A 13 -9.07 -14.97 4.48
CA LEU A 13 -8.48 -14.27 3.34
C LEU A 13 -9.59 -13.43 2.68
N LEU A 14 -9.58 -12.12 2.93
CA LEU A 14 -10.59 -11.20 2.38
C LEU A 14 -10.36 -10.94 0.89
N VAL A 15 -9.09 -10.89 0.48
CA VAL A 15 -8.68 -10.65 -0.90
C VAL A 15 -7.62 -11.67 -1.29
N ASP A 16 -7.96 -12.51 -2.27
CA ASP A 16 -7.04 -13.48 -2.87
C ASP A 16 -6.79 -13.12 -4.34
N HIS A 17 -5.62 -12.56 -4.62
CA HIS A 17 -5.16 -12.32 -5.97
C HIS A 17 -4.05 -13.29 -6.41
N GLY A 18 -3.74 -14.32 -5.61
CA GLY A 18 -2.76 -15.35 -5.93
C GLY A 18 -1.81 -15.69 -4.79
N SER A 19 -0.74 -16.43 -5.12
CA SER A 19 0.21 -16.93 -4.12
C SER A 19 0.81 -15.81 -3.25
N PRO A 20 0.92 -16.00 -1.93
CA PRO A 20 1.50 -15.02 -1.00
C PRO A 20 2.91 -14.56 -1.39
N SER A 21 3.75 -15.45 -1.91
CA SER A 21 5.09 -15.13 -2.44
C SER A 21 5.11 -14.18 -3.65
N ARG A 22 3.95 -13.94 -4.26
CA ARG A 22 3.78 -13.12 -5.47
C ARG A 22 2.92 -11.87 -5.23
N ARG A 23 2.42 -11.68 -4.03
CA ARG A 23 1.52 -10.56 -3.66
C ARG A 23 2.07 -9.86 -2.43
N PHE A 24 1.73 -8.60 -2.30
CA PHE A 24 1.88 -7.87 -1.07
C PHE A 24 0.77 -8.33 -0.11
N ASN A 25 1.18 -9.00 0.95
CA ASN A 25 0.26 -9.56 1.95
C ASN A 25 0.09 -8.54 3.10
N LEU A 26 -1.05 -7.85 3.09
CA LEU A 26 -1.48 -6.99 4.19
C LEU A 26 -2.31 -7.81 5.17
N VAL A 27 -1.99 -7.73 6.46
CA VAL A 27 -2.71 -8.45 7.52
C VAL A 27 -3.41 -7.45 8.43
N ILE A 28 -4.72 -7.57 8.54
CA ILE A 28 -5.58 -6.76 9.40
C ILE A 28 -5.90 -7.58 10.65
N VAL A 29 -5.63 -7.02 11.84
CA VAL A 29 -5.83 -7.70 13.12
C VAL A 29 -6.71 -6.84 14.02
N SER A 30 -7.64 -7.47 14.74
CA SER A 30 -8.48 -6.77 15.71
C SER A 30 -7.73 -6.51 17.00
N GLU A 31 -8.09 -5.40 17.66
CA GLU A 31 -7.70 -5.12 19.03
C GLU A 31 -8.85 -4.46 19.79
N GLY A 32 -9.03 -4.85 21.05
CA GLY A 32 -10.10 -4.32 21.90
C GLY A 32 -11.52 -4.74 21.51
N TYR A 33 -11.67 -5.82 20.73
CA TYR A 33 -12.97 -6.41 20.40
C TYR A 33 -13.20 -7.66 21.24
N GLN A 34 -14.30 -7.75 21.98
CA GLN A 34 -14.75 -9.01 22.59
C GLN A 34 -15.19 -10.00 21.52
N THR A 35 -15.29 -11.29 21.84
CA THR A 35 -15.74 -12.33 20.91
C THR A 35 -17.09 -11.99 20.24
N SER A 36 -18.03 -11.38 20.99
CA SER A 36 -19.32 -10.93 20.46
C SER A 36 -19.25 -9.72 19.52
N GLU A 37 -18.14 -8.98 19.52
CA GLU A 37 -17.91 -7.77 18.71
C GLU A 37 -17.10 -8.06 17.44
N LEU A 38 -16.62 -9.29 17.25
CA LEU A 38 -15.82 -9.66 16.08
C LEU A 38 -16.59 -9.54 14.75
N GLY A 39 -17.93 -9.59 14.79
CA GLY A 39 -18.75 -9.22 13.63
C GLY A 39 -18.55 -7.76 13.21
N SER A 40 -18.51 -6.84 14.17
CA SER A 40 -18.23 -5.42 13.93
C SER A 40 -16.80 -5.19 13.43
N PHE A 41 -15.83 -5.96 13.93
CA PHE A 41 -14.47 -5.95 13.39
C PHE A 41 -14.42 -6.44 11.95
N ALA A 42 -15.11 -7.54 11.63
CA ALA A 42 -15.19 -8.04 10.26
C ALA A 42 -15.74 -6.98 9.30
N ASP A 43 -16.78 -6.25 9.71
CA ASP A 43 -17.34 -5.15 8.93
C ASP A 43 -16.35 -3.98 8.79
N ALA A 44 -15.62 -3.63 9.86
CA ALA A 44 -14.60 -2.59 9.80
C ALA A 44 -13.46 -2.99 8.84
N ALA A 45 -12.95 -4.22 8.92
CA ALA A 45 -11.93 -4.73 8.03
C ALA A 45 -12.37 -4.66 6.56
N GLN A 46 -13.60 -5.08 6.25
CA GLN A 46 -14.14 -4.99 4.88
C GLN A 46 -14.27 -3.53 4.42
N GLN A 47 -14.79 -2.64 5.27
CA GLN A 47 -14.90 -1.21 4.94
C GLN A 47 -13.53 -0.58 4.67
N PHE A 48 -12.49 -1.00 5.39
CA PHE A 48 -11.13 -0.54 5.12
C PHE A 48 -10.62 -1.06 3.77
N VAL A 49 -10.84 -2.35 3.45
CA VAL A 49 -10.45 -2.93 2.16
C VAL A 49 -11.13 -2.19 0.99
N ASP A 50 -12.42 -1.94 1.08
CA ASP A 50 -13.19 -1.23 0.06
C ASP A 50 -12.68 0.22 -0.10
N PHE A 51 -12.33 0.86 1.01
CA PHE A 51 -11.76 2.21 0.99
C PHE A 51 -10.36 2.24 0.40
N LEU A 52 -9.50 1.29 0.75
CA LEU A 52 -8.18 1.13 0.16
C LEU A 52 -8.30 1.01 -1.35
N PHE A 53 -9.11 0.07 -1.85
CA PHE A 53 -9.26 -0.19 -3.28
C PHE A 53 -10.10 0.84 -4.05
N SER A 54 -10.71 1.81 -3.38
CA SER A 54 -11.28 3.00 -4.02
C SER A 54 -10.37 4.23 -3.98
N THR A 55 -9.25 4.16 -3.25
CA THR A 55 -8.30 5.25 -3.09
C THR A 55 -7.19 5.17 -4.16
N PRO A 56 -6.98 6.19 -5.01
CA PRO A 56 -5.84 6.18 -5.94
C PRO A 56 -4.47 6.21 -5.22
N PRO A 57 -3.48 5.42 -5.69
CA PRO A 57 -3.49 4.60 -6.91
C PRO A 57 -3.94 3.15 -6.69
N PHE A 58 -4.33 2.76 -5.47
CA PHE A 58 -4.69 1.39 -5.12
C PHE A 58 -5.84 0.84 -5.96
N ASP A 59 -6.74 1.71 -6.42
CA ASP A 59 -7.83 1.40 -7.34
C ASP A 59 -7.38 0.78 -8.67
N LYS A 60 -6.12 1.01 -9.08
CA LYS A 60 -5.54 0.43 -10.30
C LYS A 60 -4.55 -0.71 -10.05
N ILE A 61 -4.18 -0.95 -8.80
CA ILE A 61 -3.13 -1.92 -8.44
C ILE A 61 -3.62 -3.01 -7.50
N GLN A 62 -4.93 -3.22 -7.40
CA GLN A 62 -5.56 -4.19 -6.50
C GLN A 62 -4.95 -5.60 -6.64
N CYS A 63 -4.64 -6.02 -7.87
CA CYS A 63 -4.05 -7.33 -8.17
C CYS A 63 -2.72 -7.60 -7.44
N ALA A 64 -2.03 -6.56 -6.97
CA ALA A 64 -0.78 -6.68 -6.25
C ALA A 64 -0.98 -7.18 -4.81
N PHE A 65 -2.19 -7.15 -4.26
CA PHE A 65 -2.47 -7.38 -2.85
C PHE A 65 -3.14 -8.73 -2.60
N ASN A 66 -2.73 -9.37 -1.51
CA ASN A 66 -3.62 -10.22 -0.72
C ASN A 66 -3.93 -9.50 0.59
N ILE A 67 -5.12 -9.70 1.12
CA ILE A 67 -5.52 -9.09 2.40
C ILE A 67 -6.10 -10.15 3.30
N TYR A 68 -5.42 -10.36 4.44
CA TYR A 68 -5.82 -11.28 5.48
C TYR A 68 -6.50 -10.52 6.62
N ARG A 69 -7.47 -11.15 7.27
CA ARG A 69 -8.05 -10.72 8.54
C ARG A 69 -7.77 -11.78 9.59
N ILE A 70 -7.29 -11.37 10.76
CA ILE A 70 -7.12 -12.24 11.93
C ILE A 70 -8.05 -11.72 13.02
N ASP A 71 -8.96 -12.59 13.44
CA ASP A 71 -9.93 -12.32 14.49
C ASP A 71 -9.30 -12.67 15.84
N VAL A 72 -9.00 -11.63 16.60
CA VAL A 72 -8.41 -11.68 17.93
C VAL A 72 -9.40 -11.08 18.91
N SER A 73 -9.92 -11.90 19.82
CA SER A 73 -10.79 -11.41 20.89
C SER A 73 -9.96 -10.86 22.05
N SER A 74 -10.49 -9.85 22.74
CA SER A 74 -9.98 -9.26 23.97
C SER A 74 -10.96 -9.46 25.13
N THR A 75 -10.46 -9.48 26.37
CA THR A 75 -11.29 -9.59 27.57
C THR A 75 -12.26 -8.41 27.71
N GLU A 76 -11.76 -7.19 27.46
CA GLU A 76 -12.56 -5.97 27.49
C GLU A 76 -12.64 -5.29 26.12
N SER A 77 -13.77 -4.60 25.92
CA SER A 77 -13.98 -3.73 24.77
C SER A 77 -13.31 -2.37 25.01
N GLY A 78 -12.60 -1.85 24.02
CA GLY A 78 -11.99 -0.52 24.09
C GLY A 78 -10.46 -0.50 23.98
N ALA A 79 -9.89 0.58 24.50
CA ALA A 79 -8.47 0.80 24.70
C ALA A 79 -8.28 1.69 25.94
N ASP A 80 -7.07 1.76 26.46
CA ASP A 80 -6.74 2.66 27.57
C ASP A 80 -6.85 4.12 27.13
N ASP A 81 -7.51 4.94 27.94
CA ASP A 81 -7.71 6.36 27.66
C ASP A 81 -7.30 7.25 28.85
N PRO A 82 -6.00 7.54 29.03
CA PRO A 82 -5.49 8.21 30.23
C PRO A 82 -6.07 9.61 30.49
N SER A 83 -6.59 9.84 31.70
CA SER A 83 -7.18 11.12 32.11
C SER A 83 -6.18 12.28 32.13
N ALA A 84 -4.90 12.00 32.41
CA ALA A 84 -3.80 12.97 32.37
C ALA A 84 -3.60 13.62 30.99
N CYS A 85 -4.21 13.05 29.96
CA CYS A 85 -4.10 13.50 28.58
C CYS A 85 -5.41 14.00 27.98
N GLY A 86 -6.45 14.19 28.80
CA GLY A 86 -7.80 14.49 28.32
C GLY A 86 -8.59 13.27 27.84
N GLY A 87 -8.22 12.08 28.31
CA GLY A 87 -9.04 10.87 28.22
C GLY A 87 -10.02 10.74 29.40
N ASP A 88 -10.82 9.68 29.41
CA ASP A 88 -11.80 9.39 30.47
C ASP A 88 -11.24 8.64 31.69
N GLY A 89 -9.98 8.21 31.63
CA GLY A 89 -9.29 7.47 32.69
C GLY A 89 -9.50 5.96 32.63
N SER A 90 -10.11 5.42 31.57
CA SER A 90 -10.32 3.99 31.41
C SER A 90 -9.02 3.23 31.16
N VAL A 91 -9.00 2.01 31.68
CA VAL A 91 -7.93 1.01 31.52
C VAL A 91 -8.63 -0.30 31.14
N LYS A 92 -8.22 -0.94 30.05
CA LYS A 92 -8.94 -2.02 29.36
C LYS A 92 -8.05 -3.23 29.10
N ALA A 93 -8.43 -4.37 29.67
CA ALA A 93 -7.74 -5.64 29.47
C ALA A 93 -7.88 -6.13 28.02
N THR A 94 -6.91 -5.79 27.19
CA THR A 94 -6.90 -6.00 25.75
C THR A 94 -5.65 -6.74 25.31
N ARG A 95 -5.76 -7.48 24.21
CA ARG A 95 -4.76 -8.47 23.78
C ARG A 95 -3.39 -7.86 23.47
N PHE A 96 -3.37 -6.64 22.94
CA PHE A 96 -2.17 -5.92 22.53
C PHE A 96 -1.98 -4.62 23.31
N ASP A 97 -2.63 -4.47 24.47
CA ASP A 97 -2.47 -3.33 25.38
C ASP A 97 -2.61 -1.97 24.69
N ALA A 98 -3.66 -1.82 23.87
CA ALA A 98 -3.91 -0.58 23.15
C ALA A 98 -4.08 0.61 24.11
N SER A 99 -3.36 1.71 23.85
CA SER A 99 -3.41 2.90 24.70
C SER A 99 -3.30 4.20 23.91
N PHE A 100 -4.12 5.18 24.25
CA PHE A 100 -3.98 6.57 23.80
C PHE A 100 -2.90 7.31 24.60
N CYS A 101 -2.58 8.54 24.17
CA CYS A 101 -1.62 9.40 24.85
C CYS A 101 -0.18 8.88 24.88
N ASN A 102 0.22 8.11 23.88
CA ASN A 102 1.63 7.78 23.74
C ASN A 102 2.45 9.07 23.50
N GLY A 103 3.58 9.22 24.19
CA GLY A 103 4.41 10.42 24.10
C GLY A 103 3.74 11.74 24.53
N GLY A 104 2.65 11.69 25.31
CA GLY A 104 1.91 12.88 25.75
C GLY A 104 0.99 13.48 24.70
N ILE A 105 0.76 12.79 23.58
CA ILE A 105 -0.06 13.26 22.47
C ILE A 105 -1.41 12.53 22.49
N ARG A 106 -2.50 13.24 22.80
CA ARG A 106 -3.86 12.69 22.99
C ARG A 106 -4.29 11.64 21.95
N ARG A 107 -4.04 11.95 20.67
CA ARG A 107 -4.45 11.13 19.51
C ARG A 107 -3.48 10.00 19.17
N LEU A 108 -2.31 9.94 19.81
CA LEU A 108 -1.31 8.92 19.51
C LEU A 108 -1.71 7.61 20.18
N LEU A 109 -2.31 6.74 19.39
CA LEU A 109 -2.80 5.42 19.77
C LEU A 109 -1.76 4.38 19.34
N CYS A 110 -1.25 3.62 20.30
CA CYS A 110 -0.27 2.57 20.05
C CYS A 110 -0.76 1.24 20.64
N VAL A 111 -0.12 0.16 20.22
CA VAL A 111 -0.30 -1.20 20.73
C VAL A 111 1.08 -1.81 20.98
N ASP A 112 1.14 -2.91 21.73
CA ASP A 112 2.29 -3.80 21.75
C ASP A 112 2.48 -4.43 20.36
N SER A 113 3.37 -3.82 19.59
CA SER A 113 3.63 -4.19 18.20
C SER A 113 4.29 -5.56 18.08
N LEU A 114 5.07 -6.00 19.09
CA LEU A 114 5.71 -7.31 19.06
C LEU A 114 4.66 -8.39 19.28
N ALA A 115 3.76 -8.21 20.24
CA ALA A 115 2.64 -9.11 20.48
C ALA A 115 1.74 -9.27 19.24
N ALA A 116 1.46 -8.18 18.54
CA ALA A 116 0.68 -8.20 17.29
C ALA A 116 1.42 -8.96 16.18
N ILE A 117 2.72 -8.72 16.00
CA ILE A 117 3.55 -9.41 15.01
C ILE A 117 3.64 -10.91 15.30
N ASP A 118 3.84 -11.31 16.56
CA ASP A 118 3.90 -12.73 16.96
C ASP A 118 2.62 -13.48 16.58
N VAL A 119 1.46 -12.85 16.81
CA VAL A 119 0.17 -13.40 16.37
C VAL A 119 0.11 -13.52 14.85
N VAL A 120 0.49 -12.47 14.12
CA VAL A 120 0.47 -12.47 12.65
C VAL A 120 1.38 -13.56 12.08
N GLU A 121 2.62 -13.69 12.56
CA GLU A 121 3.58 -14.69 12.10
C GLU A 121 3.09 -16.12 12.32
N SER A 122 2.35 -16.36 13.42
CA SER A 122 1.79 -17.68 13.71
C SER A 122 0.65 -18.11 12.78
N VAL A 123 -0.02 -17.15 12.12
CA VAL A 123 -1.21 -17.40 11.28
C VAL A 123 -0.92 -17.18 9.79
N VAL A 124 -0.19 -16.12 9.45
CA VAL A 124 0.15 -15.69 8.09
C VAL A 124 1.67 -15.48 8.01
N PRO A 125 2.47 -16.55 7.85
CA PRO A 125 3.93 -16.47 7.91
C PRO A 125 4.55 -15.66 6.74
N GLU A 126 3.83 -15.53 5.62
CA GLU A 126 4.22 -14.66 4.50
C GLU A 126 3.44 -13.34 4.56
N TRP A 127 3.88 -12.40 5.40
CA TRP A 127 3.27 -11.07 5.54
C TRP A 127 4.25 -9.95 5.19
N HIS A 128 3.73 -8.76 4.88
CA HIS A 128 4.55 -7.58 4.55
C HIS A 128 4.21 -6.35 5.40
N GLN A 129 2.93 -6.18 5.77
CA GLN A 129 2.47 -5.09 6.64
C GLN A 129 1.34 -5.58 7.54
N VAL A 130 1.33 -5.09 8.78
CA VAL A 130 0.25 -5.29 9.74
C VAL A 130 -0.52 -3.99 9.94
N LEU A 131 -1.85 -4.06 9.91
CA LEU A 131 -2.75 -3.01 10.36
C LEU A 131 -3.55 -3.54 11.56
N VAL A 132 -3.41 -2.89 12.71
CA VAL A 132 -4.27 -3.15 13.87
C VAL A 132 -5.41 -2.15 13.87
N ILE A 133 -6.63 -2.65 13.85
CA ILE A 133 -7.85 -1.84 14.03
C ILE A 133 -8.29 -2.00 15.49
N VAL A 134 -8.28 -0.89 16.22
CA VAL A 134 -8.65 -0.84 17.64
C VAL A 134 -10.13 -0.44 17.76
N ASN A 135 -10.89 -1.18 18.57
CA ASN A 135 -12.28 -0.88 18.87
C ASN A 135 -12.40 0.34 19.78
N SER A 136 -12.41 1.55 19.22
CA SER A 136 -12.62 2.76 20.00
C SER A 136 -13.25 3.85 19.16
N SER A 137 -14.24 4.56 19.72
CA SER A 137 -14.86 5.72 19.08
C SER A 137 -13.99 6.98 19.17
N VAL A 138 -12.91 6.97 19.95
CA VAL A 138 -11.98 8.09 20.08
C VAL A 138 -11.04 8.11 18.87
N TYR A 139 -10.86 9.28 18.25
CA TYR A 139 -9.95 9.44 17.12
C TYR A 139 -8.48 9.20 17.54
N GLY A 140 -7.80 8.27 16.86
CA GLY A 140 -6.37 8.10 16.99
C GLY A 140 -5.77 7.05 16.06
N GLY A 141 -4.44 7.07 15.99
CA GLY A 141 -3.65 6.14 15.19
C GLY A 141 -2.16 6.39 15.35
N SER A 142 -1.37 5.50 14.77
CA SER A 142 0.08 5.62 14.64
C SER A 142 0.62 4.72 13.52
N GLY A 143 1.72 5.14 12.92
CA GLY A 143 2.46 4.35 11.94
C GLY A 143 3.61 3.56 12.59
N GLY A 144 4.42 2.93 11.76
CA GLY A 144 5.56 2.09 12.19
C GLY A 144 5.47 0.67 11.64
N ASN A 145 6.23 -0.27 12.21
CA ASN A 145 6.22 -1.66 11.74
C ASN A 145 4.81 -2.28 11.80
N VAL A 146 4.00 -1.83 12.75
CA VAL A 146 2.55 -2.07 12.82
C VAL A 146 1.87 -0.71 12.67
N ALA A 147 0.98 -0.58 11.69
CA ALA A 147 0.09 0.56 11.59
C ALA A 147 -1.10 0.36 12.53
N VAL A 148 -1.54 1.40 13.22
CA VAL A 148 -2.62 1.36 14.21
C VAL A 148 -3.65 2.44 13.88
N THR A 149 -4.92 2.08 13.95
CA THR A 149 -6.02 3.04 13.83
C THR A 149 -7.15 2.64 14.77
N SER A 150 -7.84 3.61 15.37
CA SER A 150 -9.15 3.35 15.98
C SER A 150 -10.25 3.44 14.94
N THR A 151 -11.45 2.97 15.26
CA THR A 151 -12.66 3.20 14.43
C THR A 151 -13.33 4.56 14.72
N GLY A 152 -12.62 5.48 15.37
CA GLY A 152 -13.13 6.76 15.82
C GLY A 152 -13.23 7.82 14.73
N GLY A 153 -14.43 8.39 14.55
CA GLY A 153 -14.71 9.45 13.58
C GLY A 153 -14.89 8.93 12.14
N SER A 154 -15.25 9.83 11.21
CA SER A 154 -15.50 9.44 9.81
C SER A 154 -14.23 9.23 8.99
N SER A 155 -13.08 9.69 9.49
CA SER A 155 -11.81 9.71 8.76
C SER A 155 -10.86 8.56 9.11
N TRP A 156 -11.28 7.57 9.91
CA TRP A 156 -10.39 6.53 10.40
C TRP A 156 -9.74 5.70 9.28
N LYS A 157 -10.46 5.48 8.17
CA LYS A 157 -9.93 4.75 7.01
C LYS A 157 -8.82 5.52 6.31
N GLN A 158 -8.94 6.85 6.26
CA GLN A 158 -7.89 7.73 5.79
C GLN A 158 -6.67 7.68 6.71
N VAL A 159 -6.88 7.70 8.04
CA VAL A 159 -5.78 7.54 9.02
C VAL A 159 -5.06 6.21 8.77
N ALA A 160 -5.78 5.10 8.66
CA ALA A 160 -5.18 3.79 8.39
C ALA A 160 -4.29 3.78 7.13
N ILE A 161 -4.76 4.36 6.03
CA ILE A 161 -3.98 4.47 4.79
C ILE A 161 -2.80 5.45 4.92
N HIS A 162 -2.96 6.54 5.66
CA HIS A 162 -1.90 7.49 5.98
C HIS A 162 -0.76 6.80 6.75
N GLU A 163 -1.09 6.00 7.77
CA GLU A 163 -0.08 5.28 8.55
C GLU A 163 0.64 4.22 7.72
N ILE A 164 -0.08 3.48 6.86
CA ILE A 164 0.54 2.58 5.87
C ILE A 164 1.44 3.35 4.89
N GLY A 165 1.09 4.61 4.59
CA GLY A 165 1.90 5.59 3.88
C GLY A 165 3.34 5.67 4.39
N HIS A 166 3.49 5.78 5.71
CA HIS A 166 4.78 5.76 6.38
C HIS A 166 5.43 4.38 6.30
N SER A 167 4.71 3.35 6.75
CA SER A 167 5.27 2.02 7.00
C SER A 167 5.77 1.31 5.74
N VAL A 168 5.03 1.42 4.64
CA VAL A 168 5.31 0.65 3.41
C VAL A 168 6.03 1.50 2.38
N PHE A 169 5.63 2.75 2.23
CA PHE A 169 6.07 3.59 1.11
C PHE A 169 7.18 4.58 1.49
N GLY A 170 7.45 4.70 2.80
CA GLY A 170 8.47 5.61 3.32
C GLY A 170 8.11 7.07 3.09
N LEU A 171 6.83 7.41 3.13
CA LEU A 171 6.37 8.80 3.00
C LEU A 171 6.58 9.53 4.33
N ALA A 172 6.93 10.81 4.29
CA ALA A 172 6.93 11.68 5.44
C ALA A 172 5.55 12.33 5.63
N ASP A 173 5.31 12.82 6.84
CA ASP A 173 4.25 13.80 7.06
C ASP A 173 4.52 15.10 6.31
N GLU A 174 3.48 15.61 5.67
CA GLU A 174 3.48 16.85 4.91
C GLU A 174 2.81 18.00 5.67
N TYR A 175 2.26 17.74 6.87
CA TYR A 175 1.72 18.80 7.72
C TYR A 175 2.83 19.57 8.48
N PRO A 176 2.66 20.89 8.69
CA PRO A 176 3.72 21.76 9.20
C PRO A 176 3.75 21.89 10.73
N TYR A 177 3.25 20.92 11.49
CA TYR A 177 3.19 20.96 12.96
C TYR A 177 3.48 19.58 13.57
N TRP A 178 3.95 19.50 14.81
CA TRP A 178 4.15 18.23 15.52
C TRP A 178 2.96 17.89 16.41
N ALA A 179 2.68 18.74 17.40
CA ALA A 179 1.54 18.58 18.29
C ALA A 179 0.29 19.33 17.78
N GLY A 180 0.49 20.42 17.04
CA GLY A 180 -0.58 21.23 16.49
C GLY A 180 -0.15 22.68 16.31
N CYS A 181 -0.73 23.37 15.32
CA CYS A 181 -0.36 24.75 14.97
C CYS A 181 -0.48 25.77 16.10
N SER A 182 -1.35 25.54 17.08
CA SER A 182 -1.53 26.42 18.25
C SER A 182 -0.81 25.92 19.52
N ILE A 183 -0.10 24.80 19.42
CA ILE A 183 0.57 24.11 20.53
C ILE A 183 2.09 24.19 20.38
N ASP A 184 2.59 24.04 19.17
CA ASP A 184 4.02 24.02 18.90
C ASP A 184 4.66 25.40 19.13
N THR A 185 5.75 25.45 19.89
CA THR A 185 6.51 26.67 20.19
C THR A 185 7.94 26.66 19.65
N SER A 186 8.36 25.54 19.04
CA SER A 186 9.75 25.28 18.64
C SER A 186 9.89 24.69 17.23
N ARG A 187 8.86 24.83 16.38
CA ARG A 187 8.77 24.23 15.05
C ARG A 187 8.92 25.23 13.90
N ASN A 188 9.57 26.36 14.16
CA ASN A 188 9.57 27.49 13.23
C ASN A 188 10.29 27.20 11.91
N ASN A 189 11.54 26.74 11.99
CA ASN A 189 12.38 26.49 10.80
C ASN A 189 13.03 25.12 10.90
N TYR A 190 12.99 24.37 9.81
CA TYR A 190 13.81 23.18 9.66
C TYR A 190 15.26 23.55 9.36
N THR A 191 16.21 23.00 10.13
CA THR A 191 17.66 23.26 9.98
C THR A 191 18.48 21.99 9.79
N GLY A 192 17.81 20.85 9.56
CA GLY A 192 18.45 19.57 9.32
C GLY A 192 18.97 19.41 7.89
N LEU A 193 19.52 18.24 7.61
CA LEU A 193 19.96 17.85 6.26
C LEU A 193 18.77 17.48 5.36
N GLU A 194 19.01 17.34 4.07
CA GLU A 194 18.02 16.86 3.10
C GLU A 194 17.36 15.55 3.59
N PRO A 195 16.04 15.53 3.78
CA PRO A 195 15.32 14.33 4.21
C PRO A 195 15.49 13.17 3.23
N GLY A 196 15.61 11.93 3.72
CA GLY A 196 15.60 10.73 2.88
C GLY A 196 14.23 10.36 2.30
N TYR A 197 13.16 11.05 2.70
CA TYR A 197 11.79 10.78 2.25
C TYR A 197 11.52 11.35 0.85
N PRO A 198 10.68 10.69 0.03
CA PRO A 198 10.46 11.07 -1.36
C PRO A 198 9.54 12.28 -1.53
N ASN A 199 8.67 12.57 -0.55
CA ASN A 199 7.62 13.59 -0.62
C ASN A 199 7.89 14.86 0.20
N VAL A 200 9.13 15.04 0.70
CA VAL A 200 9.56 16.30 1.31
C VAL A 200 11.00 16.63 0.94
N THR A 201 11.36 17.91 0.89
CA THR A 201 12.72 18.36 0.52
C THR A 201 13.05 19.71 1.14
N ILE A 202 14.34 20.00 1.35
CA ILE A 202 14.83 21.36 1.64
C ILE A 202 15.45 22.00 0.40
N ASN A 203 15.68 21.22 -0.66
CA ASN A 203 16.20 21.71 -1.92
C ASN A 203 15.19 22.65 -2.59
N THR A 204 15.67 23.78 -3.09
CA THR A 204 14.89 24.79 -3.83
C THR A 204 15.35 24.95 -5.27
N ASP A 205 16.42 24.26 -5.68
CA ASP A 205 16.88 24.24 -7.06
C ASP A 205 16.01 23.31 -7.90
N ARG A 206 15.23 23.91 -8.81
CA ARG A 206 14.32 23.22 -9.75
C ARG A 206 14.99 22.04 -10.44
N ASP A 207 16.23 22.21 -10.90
CA ASP A 207 16.88 21.23 -11.75
C ASP A 207 17.34 19.98 -10.99
N SER A 208 17.33 20.04 -9.65
CA SER A 208 17.72 18.94 -8.76
C SER A 208 16.63 18.53 -7.76
N LEU A 209 15.41 19.06 -7.87
CA LEU A 209 14.27 18.61 -7.06
C LEU A 209 13.94 17.13 -7.29
N LYS A 210 13.53 16.44 -6.22
CA LYS A 210 13.12 15.02 -6.22
C LYS A 210 12.00 14.68 -7.20
N TRP A 211 11.12 15.64 -7.47
CA TRP A 211 9.96 15.48 -8.35
C TRP A 211 9.93 16.53 -9.46
N LYS A 212 11.11 17.04 -9.86
CA LYS A 212 11.24 18.06 -10.91
C LYS A 212 10.50 17.74 -12.20
N ASP A 213 10.45 16.46 -12.56
CA ASP A 213 9.82 15.94 -13.77
C ASP A 213 8.28 16.04 -13.76
N LEU A 214 7.70 16.23 -12.58
CA LEU A 214 6.26 16.41 -12.40
C LEU A 214 5.85 17.89 -12.30
N ILE A 215 6.80 18.81 -12.16
CA ILE A 215 6.52 20.25 -12.02
C ILE A 215 6.39 20.86 -13.41
N ASP A 216 5.24 21.47 -13.70
CA ASP A 216 5.05 22.25 -14.94
C ASP A 216 6.13 23.37 -15.03
N PRO A 217 6.72 23.60 -16.22
CA PRO A 217 7.71 24.67 -16.40
C PRO A 217 7.25 26.06 -15.91
N ALA A 218 5.95 26.35 -15.96
CA ALA A 218 5.37 27.62 -15.52
C ALA A 218 5.08 27.70 -14.01
N THR A 219 4.99 26.56 -13.29
CA THR A 219 4.73 26.57 -11.83
C THR A 219 5.91 27.16 -11.09
N PRO A 220 5.79 28.24 -10.29
CA PRO A 220 6.91 28.82 -9.56
C PRO A 220 7.56 27.86 -8.56
N VAL A 221 8.87 28.01 -8.31
CA VAL A 221 9.63 27.25 -7.30
C VAL A 221 10.45 28.25 -6.47
N PRO A 222 10.14 28.47 -5.17
CA PRO A 222 9.02 27.90 -4.43
C PRO A 222 7.64 28.29 -4.98
N THR A 223 6.66 27.40 -4.85
CA THR A 223 5.27 27.61 -5.28
C THR A 223 4.51 28.42 -4.23
N THR A 224 4.77 28.15 -2.96
CA THR A 224 4.27 28.94 -1.82
C THR A 224 5.38 29.15 -0.80
N ILE A 225 5.30 30.24 -0.05
CA ILE A 225 6.24 30.62 1.01
C ILE A 225 5.40 31.05 2.20
N ASN A 226 5.73 30.55 3.39
CA ASN A 226 5.09 30.98 4.63
C ASN A 226 5.70 32.33 5.08
N PRO A 227 4.91 33.42 5.13
CA PRO A 227 5.43 34.74 5.49
C PRO A 227 5.80 34.88 6.97
N ASP A 228 5.37 33.96 7.84
CA ASP A 228 5.63 34.00 9.27
C ASP A 228 5.89 32.60 9.83
N CYS A 229 7.18 32.26 9.92
CA CYS A 229 7.63 30.98 10.43
C CYS A 229 7.35 30.75 11.92
N SER A 230 6.82 31.73 12.68
CA SER A 230 6.39 31.49 14.07
C SER A 230 5.04 30.77 14.18
N LYS A 231 4.36 30.56 13.05
CA LYS A 231 3.05 29.91 12.99
C LYS A 231 2.89 29.09 11.73
N CYS A 232 1.94 28.16 11.74
CA CYS A 232 1.50 27.48 10.53
C CYS A 232 0.99 28.48 9.49
N ASP A 233 1.30 28.21 8.24
CA ASP A 233 0.79 28.97 7.11
C ASP A 233 -0.74 28.84 6.99
N THR A 234 -1.42 29.98 6.90
CA THR A 234 -2.88 30.07 6.76
C THR A 234 -3.31 30.46 5.34
N GLN A 235 -2.37 30.62 4.41
CA GLN A 235 -2.69 30.99 3.04
C GLN A 235 -3.58 29.92 2.38
N ALA A 236 -4.54 30.36 1.56
CA ALA A 236 -5.29 29.46 0.68
C ALA A 236 -4.39 28.95 -0.46
N ASN A 237 -4.81 27.86 -1.12
CA ASN A 237 -4.11 27.37 -2.31
C ASN A 237 -4.20 28.42 -3.44
N PRO A 238 -3.10 29.01 -3.90
CA PRO A 238 -3.14 30.00 -4.97
C PRO A 238 -3.24 29.38 -6.37
N TYR A 239 -3.16 28.05 -6.48
CA TYR A 239 -3.13 27.31 -7.74
C TYR A 239 -4.27 26.28 -7.81
N PRO A 240 -4.62 25.77 -9.01
CA PRO A 240 -5.55 24.66 -9.14
C PRO A 240 -5.17 23.46 -8.26
N SER A 241 -6.17 22.74 -7.74
CA SER A 241 -5.94 21.50 -6.98
C SER A 241 -5.16 20.49 -7.84
N GLY A 242 -4.18 19.82 -7.23
CA GLY A 242 -3.30 18.87 -7.93
C GLY A 242 -2.12 19.52 -8.68
N THR A 243 -1.92 20.84 -8.58
CA THR A 243 -0.70 21.48 -9.10
C THR A 243 0.51 20.98 -8.34
N VAL A 244 1.42 20.28 -9.02
CA VAL A 244 2.70 19.83 -8.43
C VAL A 244 3.69 21.00 -8.44
N GLY A 245 4.30 21.25 -7.29
CA GLY A 245 5.19 22.37 -7.05
C GLY A 245 6.08 22.16 -5.82
N LEU A 246 6.46 23.25 -5.18
CA LEU A 246 7.30 23.30 -3.99
C LEU A 246 6.62 24.18 -2.93
N TYR A 247 5.74 23.59 -2.14
CA TYR A 247 4.91 24.28 -1.15
C TYR A 247 5.58 24.27 0.22
N GLU A 248 5.84 25.43 0.80
CA GLU A 248 6.53 25.52 2.10
C GLU A 248 5.67 25.01 3.27
N GLY A 249 6.34 24.39 4.24
CA GLY A 249 5.77 23.80 5.45
C GLY A 249 5.55 22.30 5.29
N ALA A 250 6.30 21.49 6.01
CA ALA A 250 6.20 20.03 5.97
C ALA A 250 6.97 19.41 7.14
N ARG A 251 6.84 18.09 7.33
CA ARG A 251 7.60 17.31 8.32
C ARG A 251 7.64 17.98 9.69
N TYR A 252 6.50 18.54 10.10
CA TYR A 252 6.30 19.20 11.39
C TYR A 252 6.95 20.58 11.56
N TYR A 253 7.44 21.22 10.50
CA TYR A 253 8.02 22.56 10.55
C TYR A 253 7.24 23.55 9.68
N HIS A 254 7.14 24.78 10.16
CA HIS A 254 6.40 25.86 9.52
C HIS A 254 7.10 26.40 8.26
N CYS A 255 8.43 26.41 8.26
CA CYS A 255 9.29 26.90 7.18
C CYS A 255 10.53 26.03 6.96
N GLY A 256 11.22 26.28 5.83
CA GLY A 256 12.53 25.71 5.52
C GLY A 256 12.50 24.26 5.03
N ILE A 257 11.31 23.71 4.80
CA ILE A 257 11.10 22.38 4.23
C ILE A 257 9.78 22.38 3.45
N TYR A 258 9.74 21.64 2.35
CA TYR A 258 8.70 21.76 1.34
C TYR A 258 8.05 20.42 1.01
N ARG A 259 6.78 20.47 0.62
CA ARG A 259 5.96 19.35 0.13
C ARG A 259 5.55 19.56 -1.34
N PRO A 260 5.17 18.50 -2.06
CA PRO A 260 4.98 18.56 -3.52
C PRO A 260 3.64 19.15 -3.97
N GLU A 261 2.59 19.07 -3.16
CA GLU A 261 1.26 19.62 -3.48
C GLU A 261 0.65 20.30 -2.26
N TYR A 262 -0.36 21.15 -2.50
CA TYR A 262 -1.00 21.89 -1.43
C TYR A 262 -1.78 21.00 -0.43
N THR A 263 -2.44 19.95 -0.93
CA THR A 263 -3.18 18.93 -0.16
C THR A 263 -2.61 17.54 -0.43
N CYS A 264 -2.64 16.65 0.56
CA CYS A 264 -2.18 15.28 0.41
C CYS A 264 -2.78 14.41 1.53
N MET A 265 -2.90 13.10 1.29
CA MET A 265 -3.16 12.11 2.34
C MET A 265 -2.17 12.27 3.51
N MET A 266 -0.90 12.58 3.21
CA MET A 266 0.14 12.80 4.21
C MET A 266 0.07 14.17 4.92
N LYS A 267 -0.91 15.00 4.60
CA LYS A 267 -1.09 16.33 5.21
C LYS A 267 -2.45 16.47 5.90
N ASP A 268 -3.52 16.22 5.17
CA ASP A 268 -4.89 16.56 5.57
C ASP A 268 -5.91 15.47 5.23
N LEU A 269 -5.45 14.24 4.93
CA LEU A 269 -6.28 13.07 4.68
C LEU A 269 -7.19 13.15 3.43
N THR A 270 -6.99 14.12 2.53
CA THR A 270 -7.84 14.28 1.33
C THR A 270 -7.62 13.16 0.29
N GLY A 271 -6.37 12.89 -0.06
CA GLY A 271 -5.98 11.93 -1.10
C GLY A 271 -4.50 12.08 -1.43
N PHE A 272 -3.80 11.01 -1.82
CA PHE A 272 -2.36 11.10 -2.10
C PHE A 272 -2.07 12.11 -3.22
N CYS A 273 -1.06 12.96 -3.02
CA CYS A 273 -0.51 13.82 -4.06
C CYS A 273 0.18 12.99 -5.15
N SER A 274 0.45 13.58 -6.30
CA SER A 274 1.04 12.90 -7.47
C SER A 274 2.39 12.25 -7.15
N VAL A 275 3.22 12.89 -6.33
CA VAL A 275 4.51 12.34 -5.90
C VAL A 275 4.33 11.11 -5.02
N CYS A 276 3.39 11.14 -4.07
CA CYS A 276 3.06 10.00 -3.23
C CYS A 276 2.45 8.85 -4.04
N ARG A 277 1.55 9.14 -5.00
CA ARG A 277 0.99 8.11 -5.90
C ARG A 277 2.06 7.45 -6.76
N ARG A 278 3.02 8.23 -7.29
CA ARG A 278 4.17 7.71 -8.02
C ARG A 278 4.99 6.77 -7.13
N ARG A 279 5.34 7.22 -5.92
CA ARG A 279 6.09 6.41 -4.96
C ARG A 279 5.38 5.10 -4.61
N ILE A 280 4.08 5.14 -4.35
CA ILE A 280 3.27 3.94 -4.07
C ILE A 280 3.35 2.98 -5.26
N SER A 281 3.15 3.47 -6.48
CA SER A 281 3.19 2.65 -7.70
C SER A 281 4.57 2.03 -7.94
N GLU A 282 5.64 2.79 -7.70
CA GLU A 282 7.03 2.31 -7.80
C GLU A 282 7.31 1.20 -6.78
N THR A 283 6.95 1.39 -5.51
CA THR A 283 7.12 0.38 -4.46
C THR A 283 6.34 -0.90 -4.80
N MET A 284 5.16 -0.78 -5.40
CA MET A 284 4.30 -1.92 -5.73
C MET A 284 4.63 -2.59 -7.07
N SER A 285 5.52 -2.00 -7.88
CA SER A 285 5.86 -2.49 -9.23
C SER A 285 6.26 -3.97 -9.26
N ILE A 286 7.05 -4.43 -8.27
CA ILE A 286 7.51 -5.82 -8.17
C ILE A 286 6.37 -6.84 -8.03
N TYR A 287 5.22 -6.43 -7.49
CA TYR A 287 4.03 -7.27 -7.36
C TYR A 287 3.14 -7.16 -8.60
N LEU A 288 3.13 -5.99 -9.25
CA LEU A 288 2.37 -5.75 -10.48
C LEU A 288 2.88 -6.57 -11.67
N GLU A 289 4.20 -6.69 -11.85
CA GLU A 289 4.77 -7.59 -12.87
C GLU A 289 4.29 -9.04 -12.68
N LYS A 290 4.13 -9.45 -11.43
CA LYS A 290 3.63 -10.78 -11.06
C LYS A 290 2.11 -10.91 -11.19
N CYS A 291 1.35 -9.84 -11.43
CA CYS A 291 -0.08 -9.94 -11.75
C CYS A 291 -0.30 -10.53 -13.15
N TYR A 292 0.52 -10.12 -14.12
CA TYR A 292 0.35 -10.46 -15.54
C TYR A 292 1.24 -11.63 -16.00
N ALA A 293 2.20 -12.07 -15.18
CA ALA A 293 3.07 -13.18 -15.54
C ALA A 293 2.28 -14.50 -15.64
N PRO A 294 2.25 -15.17 -16.82
CA PRO A 294 1.52 -16.42 -17.00
C PRO A 294 2.00 -17.43 -15.97
N VAL A 295 1.04 -18.02 -15.25
CA VAL A 295 1.34 -19.12 -14.33
C VAL A 295 1.70 -20.33 -15.19
N PHE A 296 2.99 -20.52 -15.48
CA PHE A 296 3.49 -21.79 -15.99
C PHE A 296 3.29 -22.83 -14.88
N ARG A 297 2.12 -23.46 -14.87
CA ARG A 297 1.93 -24.70 -14.13
C ARG A 297 2.79 -25.75 -14.83
N PRO A 298 3.71 -26.46 -14.13
CA PRO A 298 4.40 -27.57 -14.73
C PRO A 298 3.34 -28.58 -15.20
N VAL A 299 3.23 -28.74 -16.52
CA VAL A 299 2.36 -29.77 -17.08
C VAL A 299 2.96 -31.09 -16.63
N PRO A 300 2.19 -32.00 -16.00
CA PRO A 300 2.75 -33.26 -15.54
C PRO A 300 3.38 -33.99 -16.73
N VAL A 301 4.55 -34.58 -16.52
CA VAL A 301 5.44 -35.08 -17.59
C VAL A 301 4.73 -36.03 -18.56
N TRP A 302 3.77 -36.82 -18.07
CA TRP A 302 2.94 -37.72 -18.88
C TRP A 302 2.07 -37.00 -19.92
N LEU A 303 1.55 -35.80 -19.63
CA LEU A 303 0.73 -35.00 -20.54
C LEU A 303 1.61 -34.38 -21.62
N ALA A 304 2.82 -33.92 -21.26
CA ALA A 304 3.82 -33.49 -22.23
C ALA A 304 4.25 -34.64 -23.14
N LEU A 305 4.46 -35.85 -22.60
CA LEU A 305 4.77 -37.05 -23.38
C LEU A 305 3.63 -37.45 -24.31
N ILE A 306 2.38 -37.40 -23.87
CA ILE A 306 1.19 -37.66 -24.72
C ILE A 306 1.14 -36.68 -25.89
N VAL A 307 1.34 -35.38 -25.64
CA VAL A 307 1.35 -34.36 -26.69
C VAL A 307 2.49 -34.61 -27.68
N ILE A 308 3.69 -34.95 -27.21
CA ILE A 308 4.83 -35.29 -28.07
C ILE A 308 4.54 -36.53 -28.93
N ILE A 309 3.95 -37.58 -28.34
CA ILE A 309 3.58 -38.81 -29.07
C ILE A 309 2.53 -38.50 -30.14
N ILE A 310 1.48 -37.75 -29.80
CA ILE A 310 0.43 -37.34 -30.75
C ILE A 310 1.04 -36.55 -31.90
N LEU A 311 1.90 -35.57 -31.62
CA LEU A 311 2.59 -34.78 -32.64
C LEU A 311 3.50 -35.65 -33.53
N ALA A 312 4.24 -36.60 -32.95
CA ALA A 312 5.06 -37.53 -33.71
C ALA A 312 4.22 -38.40 -34.66
N PHE A 313 3.07 -38.92 -34.19
CA PHE A 313 2.13 -39.67 -35.02
C PHE A 313 1.55 -38.81 -36.15
N ILE A 314 1.19 -37.55 -35.86
CA ILE A 314 0.70 -36.58 -36.86
C ILE A 314 1.79 -36.30 -37.92
N VAL A 315 3.05 -36.18 -37.52
CA VAL A 315 4.15 -35.98 -38.48
C VAL A 315 4.38 -37.22 -39.34
N VAL A 316 4.31 -38.42 -38.76
CA VAL A 316 4.46 -39.69 -39.50
C VAL A 316 3.32 -39.86 -40.52
N ILE A 317 2.06 -39.63 -40.13
CA ILE A 317 0.93 -39.73 -41.06
C ILE A 317 1.02 -38.67 -42.17
N LEU A 318 1.39 -37.43 -41.85
CA LEU A 318 1.59 -36.38 -42.86
C LEU A 318 2.76 -36.73 -43.80
N CYS A 319 3.84 -37.32 -43.29
CA CYS A 319 4.95 -37.83 -44.11
C CYS A 319 4.49 -38.94 -45.06
N LEU A 320 3.74 -39.93 -44.55
CA LEU A 320 3.23 -41.05 -45.35
C LEU A 320 2.27 -40.57 -46.44
N ILE A 321 1.34 -39.67 -46.11
CA ILE A 321 0.38 -39.15 -47.09
C ILE A 321 1.10 -38.22 -48.11
N SER A 322 2.16 -37.51 -47.71
CA SER A 322 2.94 -36.66 -48.63
C SER A 322 3.70 -37.43 -49.73
N LEU A 323 3.85 -38.75 -49.59
CA LEU A 323 4.42 -39.61 -50.65
C LEU A 323 3.45 -39.84 -51.81
N PHE A 324 2.15 -39.60 -51.60
CA PHE A 324 1.09 -39.92 -52.57
C PHE A 324 0.31 -38.69 -53.07
N SER A 325 0.65 -37.47 -52.64
CA SER A 325 -0.05 -36.24 -53.07
C SER A 325 0.84 -35.00 -53.09
N GLU A 326 1.01 -34.39 -54.27
CA GLU A 326 1.73 -33.12 -54.48
C GLU A 326 1.15 -31.96 -53.63
N LYS A 327 -0.17 -31.92 -53.41
CA LYS A 327 -0.82 -30.89 -52.57
C LYS A 327 -0.37 -30.96 -51.10
N ILE A 328 -0.02 -32.15 -50.61
CA ILE A 328 0.37 -32.37 -49.21
C ILE A 328 1.86 -32.08 -48.99
N LYS A 329 2.68 -32.09 -50.05
CA LYS A 329 4.07 -31.60 -50.00
C LYS A 329 4.15 -30.10 -49.69
N CYS A 330 3.27 -29.24 -50.23
CA CYS A 330 3.22 -27.81 -49.83
C CYS A 330 2.76 -27.65 -48.38
N LEU A 331 1.76 -28.43 -47.94
CA LEU A 331 1.27 -28.36 -46.55
C LEU A 331 2.37 -28.74 -45.53
N LYS A 332 3.14 -29.80 -45.82
CA LYS A 332 4.29 -30.21 -45.01
C LYS A 332 5.38 -29.13 -44.95
N LYS A 333 5.69 -28.50 -46.08
CA LYS A 333 6.64 -27.37 -46.13
C LYS A 333 6.15 -26.16 -45.33
N ARG A 334 4.86 -25.81 -45.42
CA ARG A 334 4.25 -24.73 -44.62
C ARG A 334 4.30 -25.02 -43.11
N ILE A 335 3.98 -26.24 -42.67
CA ILE A 335 4.01 -26.60 -41.25
C ILE A 335 5.45 -26.55 -40.69
N ILE A 336 6.43 -27.11 -41.42
CA ILE A 336 7.84 -27.04 -41.02
C ILE A 336 8.34 -25.59 -40.99
N PHE A 337 7.91 -24.76 -41.94
CA PHE A 337 8.21 -23.33 -41.98
C PHE A 337 7.62 -22.59 -40.77
N ILE A 338 6.36 -22.84 -40.42
CA ILE A 338 5.71 -22.25 -39.23
C ILE A 338 6.46 -22.66 -37.97
N ILE A 339 6.78 -23.95 -37.79
CA ILE A 339 7.51 -24.43 -36.60
C ILE A 339 8.91 -23.80 -36.49
N ARG A 340 9.62 -23.63 -37.61
CA ARG A 340 10.95 -22.98 -37.62
C ARG A 340 10.90 -21.46 -37.44
N ASN A 341 9.84 -20.81 -37.90
CA ASN A 341 9.72 -19.34 -37.93
C ASN A 341 8.79 -18.77 -36.85
N CYS A 342 8.21 -19.57 -35.95
CA CYS A 342 7.52 -19.07 -34.75
C CYS A 342 8.41 -18.24 -33.80
N ILE A 343 9.73 -18.14 -34.05
CA ILE A 343 10.67 -17.28 -33.31
C ILE A 343 10.98 -15.97 -34.07
N ALA A 344 10.68 -15.88 -35.37
CA ALA A 344 10.93 -14.67 -36.16
C ALA A 344 9.83 -14.50 -37.22
N GLY A 345 8.90 -13.57 -36.97
CA GLY A 345 7.79 -13.30 -37.89
C GLY A 345 8.27 -12.87 -39.27
N ASN A 346 8.10 -13.73 -40.30
CA ASN A 346 8.07 -13.32 -41.70
C ASN A 346 7.43 -14.37 -42.65
N ASN A 347 7.09 -13.89 -43.85
CA ASN A 347 6.07 -14.37 -44.81
C ASN A 347 6.23 -15.77 -45.45
N ASP A 348 5.08 -16.28 -45.92
CA ASP A 348 4.72 -17.62 -46.42
C ASP A 348 5.59 -18.19 -47.58
N PRO A 349 6.09 -19.44 -47.50
CA PRO A 349 7.00 -20.04 -48.48
C PRO A 349 6.35 -20.65 -49.74
N CYS A 350 5.02 -20.66 -49.89
CA CYS A 350 4.35 -21.26 -51.07
C CYS A 350 4.09 -20.24 -52.22
N ILE A 351 4.84 -19.13 -52.35
CA ILE A 351 4.62 -18.09 -53.40
C ILE A 351 5.24 -18.41 -54.78
N SER A 352 6.01 -19.50 -54.95
CA SER A 352 6.61 -19.81 -56.26
C SER A 352 6.53 -21.28 -56.72
N LEU A 353 5.33 -21.88 -56.70
CA LEU A 353 5.00 -23.08 -57.47
C LEU A 353 3.62 -22.97 -58.12
#